data_AF-A0A942MV13-F1
#
_entry.id   AF-A0A942MV13-F1
#
_cell.length_a   1.000
_cell.length_b   1.000
_cell.length_c   1.000
_cell.angle_alpha   90.00
_cell.angle_beta   90.00
_cell.angle_gamma   90.00
#
_symmetry.space_group_name_H-M   'P 1'
#
loop_
_entity.id
_entity.type
_entity.pdbx_description
1 polymer ?
#
loop_
_entity_poly.entity_id
_entity_poly.type
_entity_poly.pdbx_seq_one_letter_code
_entity_poly.pdbx_strand_id
1 'polypeptide(L)' 'MGEAYRKRKYPAHFISKSTDADMENSETQVWLDFSLSCKYINRETYNDYLKRTEEVGKMLNHMIENPEKYK' A
#
# COMPACT_ATOMS: atom_id res chain seq x y z
N MET A 1 1.05 -8.36 -0.20
CA MET A 1 0.14 -8.68 -1.33
C MET A 1 0.09 -10.16 -1.72
N GLY A 2 1.17 -10.75 -2.27
CA GLY A 2 1.12 -12.15 -2.75
C GLY A 2 0.80 -13.20 -1.65
N GLU A 3 1.30 -12.99 -0.44
CA GLU A 3 1.02 -13.87 0.70
C GLU A 3 -0.42 -13.75 1.22
N ALA A 4 -0.95 -12.52 1.28
CA ALA A 4 -2.33 -12.26 1.66
C ALA A 4 -3.27 -13.02 0.72
N TYR A 5 -3.11 -12.82 -0.59
CA TYR A 5 -3.95 -13.48 -1.59
C TYR A 5 -3.88 -15.01 -1.54
N ARG A 6 -2.71 -15.60 -1.24
CA ARG A 6 -2.58 -17.06 -1.03
C ARG A 6 -3.28 -17.56 0.24
N LYS A 7 -3.42 -16.72 1.26
CA LYS A 7 -4.08 -17.02 2.54
C LYS A 7 -5.51 -16.47 2.66
N ARG A 8 -6.11 -15.98 1.56
CA ARG A 8 -7.45 -15.35 1.53
C ARG A 8 -8.59 -16.19 2.11
N LYS A 9 -8.42 -17.53 2.18
CA LYS A 9 -9.35 -18.45 2.86
C LYS A 9 -9.44 -18.25 4.37
N TYR A 10 -8.44 -17.61 4.98
CA TYR A 10 -8.37 -17.30 6.41
C TYR A 10 -8.47 -15.77 6.60
N PRO A 11 -9.66 -15.23 6.89
CA PRO A 11 -9.89 -13.78 6.93
C PRO A 11 -8.91 -13.04 7.84
N ALA A 12 -8.62 -13.58 9.04
CA ALA A 12 -7.69 -12.95 9.97
C ALA A 12 -6.25 -12.85 9.40
N HIS A 13 -5.76 -13.89 8.71
CA HIS A 13 -4.44 -13.86 8.08
C HIS A 13 -4.39 -12.94 6.86
N PHE A 14 -5.49 -12.89 6.09
CA PHE A 14 -5.62 -11.98 4.96
C PHE A 14 -5.58 -10.52 5.41
N ILE A 15 -6.40 -10.16 6.40
CA ILE A 15 -6.45 -8.81 6.97
C ILE A 15 -5.10 -8.41 7.57
N SER A 16 -4.48 -9.28 8.38
CA SER A 16 -3.16 -9.02 8.96
C SER A 16 -2.13 -8.72 7.86
N LYS A 17 -2.08 -9.52 6.79
CA LYS A 17 -1.14 -9.29 5.68
C LYS A 17 -1.47 -8.12 4.78
N SER A 18 -2.73 -7.72 4.70
CA SER A 18 -3.14 -6.49 4.00
C SER A 18 -2.78 -5.25 4.82
N THR A 19 -2.90 -5.32 6.16
CA THR A 19 -2.51 -4.24 7.08
C THR A 19 -0.99 -4.05 7.09
N ASP A 20 -0.22 -5.15 7.13
CA ASP A 20 1.25 -5.11 6.98
C ASP A 20 1.62 -4.35 5.68
N ALA A 21 0.95 -4.66 4.56
CA ALA A 21 1.23 -4.01 3.28
C ALA A 21 0.85 -2.52 3.23
N ASP A 22 -0.18 -2.11 3.97
CA ASP A 22 -0.61 -0.70 4.05
C ASP A 22 0.38 0.14 4.87
N MET A 23 0.94 -0.45 5.92
CA MET A 23 2.03 0.15 6.69
C MET A 23 3.28 0.38 5.82
N GLU A 24 3.71 -0.63 5.06
CA GLU A 24 4.85 -0.52 4.13
C GLU A 24 4.59 0.52 3.02
N ASN A 25 3.34 0.67 2.56
CA ASN A 25 2.96 1.72 1.61
C ASN A 25 3.07 3.13 2.23
N SER A 26 2.70 3.28 3.50
CA SER A 26 2.89 4.52 4.26
C SER A 26 4.36 4.87 4.44
N GLU A 27 5.21 3.88 4.74
CA GLU A 27 6.67 4.08 4.79
C GLU A 27 7.23 4.49 3.42
N THR A 28 6.72 3.92 2.32
CA THR A 28 7.11 4.31 0.97
C THR A 28 6.81 5.80 0.70
N GLN A 29 5.69 6.33 1.18
CA GLN A 29 5.38 7.76 1.04
C GLN A 29 6.40 8.64 1.78
N VAL A 30 6.83 8.26 2.98
CA VAL A 30 7.90 8.95 3.72
C VAL A 30 9.21 8.94 2.92
N TRP A 31 9.54 7.82 2.26
CA TRP A 31 10.72 7.75 1.40
C TRP A 31 10.62 8.64 0.16
N LEU A 32 9.42 8.84 -0.40
CA LEU A 32 9.20 9.79 -1.49
C LEU A 32 9.45 11.23 -1.03
N ASP A 33 8.98 11.61 0.17
CA ASP A 33 9.22 12.93 0.75
C ASP A 33 10.71 13.20 0.97
N PHE A 34 11.42 12.20 1.50
CA PHE A 34 12.87 12.26 1.67
C PHE A 34 13.58 12.40 0.31
N SER A 35 13.20 11.59 -0.67
CA SER A 35 13.78 11.61 -2.01
C SER A 35 13.59 12.95 -2.73
N LEU A 36 12.42 13.57 -2.56
CA LEU A 36 12.15 14.91 -3.09
C LEU A 36 12.98 15.98 -2.36
N SER A 37 13.06 15.90 -1.02
CA SER A 37 13.82 16.84 -0.19
C SER A 37 15.31 16.82 -0.50
N CYS A 38 15.86 15.62 -0.75
CA CYS A 38 17.24 15.42 -1.19
C CYS A 38 17.45 15.66 -2.69
N LYS A 39 16.41 16.02 -3.44
CA LYS A 39 16.43 16.28 -4.89
C LYS A 39 16.89 15.07 -5.73
N TYR A 40 16.71 13.85 -5.22
CA TYR A 40 16.93 12.62 -6.00
C TYR A 40 15.86 12.42 -7.08
N ILE A 41 14.66 12.94 -6.83
CA ILE A 41 13.55 12.99 -7.79
C ILE A 41 13.04 14.42 -7.94
N ASN A 42 12.44 14.72 -9.08
CA ASN A 42 11.77 16.00 -9.30
C ASN A 42 10.31 15.96 -8.81
N ARG A 43 9.66 17.13 -8.76
CA ARG A 43 8.29 17.28 -8.26
C ARG A 43 7.25 16.52 -9.11
N GLU A 44 7.47 16.43 -10.42
CA GLU A 44 6.58 15.69 -11.34
C GLU A 44 6.60 14.19 -11.03
N THR A 45 7.79 13.60 -10.94
CA THR A 45 8.00 12.19 -10.56
C THR A 45 7.46 11.91 -9.16
N TYR A 46 7.72 12.79 -8.19
CA TYR A 46 7.16 12.66 -6.85
C TYR A 46 5.63 12.63 -6.87
N ASN A 47 4.98 13.54 -7.60
CA ASN A 47 3.51 13.59 -7.67
C ASN A 47 2.93 12.33 -8.34
N ASP A 48 3.56 11.82 -9.41
CA ASP A 48 3.13 10.57 -10.05
C ASP A 48 3.24 9.38 -9.08
N TYR A 49 4.35 9.26 -8.37
CA TYR A 49 4.56 8.18 -7.41
C TYR A 49 3.66 8.30 -6.19
N LEU A 50 3.48 9.50 -5.65
CA LEU A 50 2.55 9.75 -4.54
C LEU A 50 1.13 9.35 -4.93
N LYS A 51 0.67 9.76 -6.12
CA LYS A 51 -0.65 9.36 -6.61
C LYS A 51 -0.78 7.83 -6.71
N ARG A 52 0.26 7.13 -7.15
CA ARG A 52 0.23 5.66 -7.23
C ARG A 52 0.18 5.00 -5.85
N THR A 53 0.94 5.49 -4.87
CA THR A 53 0.91 4.95 -3.50
C THR A 53 -0.44 5.22 -2.83
N GLU A 54 -1.08 6.35 -3.09
CA GLU A 54 -2.44 6.63 -2.64
C GLU A 54 -3.47 5.66 -3.23
N GLU A 55 -3.39 5.37 -4.54
CA GLU A 55 -4.28 4.37 -5.16
C GLU A 55 -4.06 2.96 -4.60
N VAL A 56 -2.81 2.60 -4.31
CA VAL A 56 -2.49 1.33 -3.62
C VAL A 56 -3.09 1.28 -2.22
N GLY A 57 -2.95 2.36 -1.43
CA GLY A 57 -3.54 2.46 -0.09
C GLY A 57 -5.06 2.32 -0.12
N LYS A 58 -5.76 2.95 -1.08
CA LYS A 58 -7.21 2.79 -1.27
C LYS A 58 -7.60 1.34 -1.53
N MET A 59 -6.86 0.64 -2.39
CA MET A 59 -7.11 -0.78 -2.67
C MET A 59 -6.88 -1.65 -1.43
N LEU A 60 -5.80 -1.42 -0.69
CA LEU A 60 -5.48 -2.15 0.54
C LEU A 60 -6.54 -1.92 1.62
N ASN A 61 -6.96 -0.67 1.82
CA ASN A 61 -8.02 -0.36 2.77
C ASN A 61 -9.34 -1.05 2.40
N HIS A 62 -9.73 -1.03 1.12
CA HIS A 62 -10.93 -1.74 0.68
C HIS A 62 -10.82 -3.27 0.91
N MET A 63 -9.64 -3.87 0.73
CA MET A 63 -9.38 -5.28 1.03
C MET A 63 -9.45 -5.59 2.54
N ILE A 64 -9.00 -4.68 3.39
CA ILE A 64 -9.07 -4.79 4.86
C ILE A 64 -10.51 -4.69 5.35
N GLU A 65 -11.29 -3.75 4.80
CA GLU A 65 -12.69 -3.50 5.17
C GLU A 65 -13.66 -4.54 4.60
N ASN A 66 -13.37 -5.12 3.44
CA ASN A 66 -14.26 -6.04 2.72
C ASN A 66 -13.57 -7.38 2.37
N PRO A 67 -12.96 -8.09 3.35
CA PRO A 67 -12.17 -9.30 3.09
C PRO A 67 -12.99 -10.44 2.45
N GLU A 68 -14.31 -10.46 2.65
CA GLU A 68 -15.22 -11.45 2.08
C GLU A 68 -15.38 -11.36 0.56
N LYS A 69 -15.19 -10.17 -0.04
CA LYS A 69 -15.24 -9.97 -1.49
C LYS A 69 -14.05 -10.60 -2.23
N TYR A 70 -13.01 -10.96 -1.48
CA TYR A 70 -11.74 -11.47 -2.01
C TYR A 70 -11.50 -12.95 -1.64
N LYS A 71 -12.54 -13.71 -1.26
CA LYS A 71 -12.46 -15.15 -0.98
C LYS A 71 -12.28 -16.00 -2.25
#